data_AF-A0A6J6SR55-F1
#
_entry.id   AF-A0A6J6SR55-F1
#
_cell.length_a   1.000
_cell.length_b   1.000
_cell.length_c   1.000
_cell.angle_alpha   90.00
_cell.angle_beta   90.00
_cell.angle_gamma   90.00
#
_symmetry.space_group_name_H-M   'P 1'
#
loop_
_entity.id
_entity.type
_entity.pdbx_description
1 polymer ?
#
loop_
_entity_poly.entity_id
_entity_poly.type
_entity_poly.pdbx_seq_one_letter_code
_entity_poly.pdbx_strand_id
1 'polypeptide(L)' 'MHGGKRIENLEEVMKVGDKIEVEIAEIDPKGKFSLVPVLADGTVPGKEAGE' A
#
# COMPACT_ATOMS: atom_id res chain seq x y z
N MET A 1 -5.24 4.61 7.26
CA MET A 1 -5.56 4.13 5.89
C MET A 1 -6.68 3.11 5.99
N HIS A 2 -7.63 3.10 5.06
CA HIS A 2 -8.87 2.32 5.12
C HIS A 2 -8.59 0.81 5.31
N GLY A 3 -8.58 0.34 6.56
CA GLY A 3 -8.21 -1.03 6.94
C GLY A 3 -9.16 -2.08 6.38
N GLY A 4 -8.95 -2.51 5.14
CA GLY A 4 -9.69 -3.59 4.49
C GLY A 4 -11.14 -3.27 4.10
N LYS A 5 -11.59 -2.01 4.21
CA LYS A 5 -12.93 -1.64 3.72
C LYS A 5 -12.96 -1.73 2.20
N ARG A 6 -14.00 -2.36 1.64
CA ARG A 6 -14.27 -2.33 0.20
C ARG A 6 -14.36 -0.88 -0.25
N ILE A 7 -13.56 -0.54 -1.25
CA ILE A 7 -13.52 0.78 -1.87
C ILE A 7 -14.38 0.69 -3.12
N GLU A 8 -15.45 1.49 -3.18
CA GLU A 8 -16.33 1.54 -4.35
C GLU A 8 -15.73 2.42 -5.46
N ASN A 9 -15.07 3.53 -5.09
CA ASN A 9 -14.34 4.39 -6.03
C ASN A 9 -12.97 4.78 -5.48
N LEU A 10 -11.92 4.54 -6.26
CA LEU A 10 -10.54 4.82 -5.87
C LEU A 10 -10.24 6.34 -5.82
N GLU A 11 -10.89 7.11 -6.67
CA GLU A 11 -10.68 8.56 -6.79
C GLU A 11 -11.15 9.35 -5.56
N GLU A 12 -12.01 8.75 -4.73
CA GLU A 12 -12.50 9.34 -3.49
C GLU A 12 -11.54 9.10 -2.31
N VAL A 13 -10.66 8.09 -2.40
CA VAL A 13 -9.76 7.71 -1.30
C VAL A 13 -8.33 8.22 -1.48
N MET A 14 -7.88 8.42 -2.72
CA MET A 14 -6.53 8.94 -3.02
C MET A 14 -6.54 9.75 -4.32
N LYS A 15 -5.73 10.81 -4.35
CA LYS A 15 -5.51 11.65 -5.52
C LYS A 15 -4.08 11.52 -6.03
N VAL A 16 -3.93 11.75 -7.33
CA VAL A 16 -2.60 11.86 -7.94
C VAL A 16 -1.87 13.06 -7.32
N GLY A 17 -0.67 12.81 -6.82
CA GLY A 17 0.15 13.82 -6.13
C GLY A 17 0.12 13.74 -4.60
N ASP A 18 -0.77 12.91 -4.04
CA ASP A 18 -0.78 12.66 -2.59
C ASP A 18 0.50 11.96 -2.15
N LYS A 19 1.07 12.43 -1.04
CA LYS A 19 2.26 11.85 -0.43
C LYS A 19 1.84 10.86 0.64
N ILE A 20 2.36 9.64 0.56
CA ILE A 20 2.14 8.59 1.55
C ILE A 20 3.47 7.88 1.85
N GLU A 21 3.57 7.33 3.05
CA GLU A 21 4.68 6.45 3.41
C GLU A 21 4.42 5.04 2.89
N VAL A 22 5.45 4.46 2.28
CA VAL A 22 5.41 3.14 1.66
C VAL A 22 6.67 2.36 2.03
N GLU A 23 6.52 1.06 2.13
CA GLU A 23 7.60 0.09 2.26
C GLU A 23 7.82 -0.61 0.91
N ILE A 24 9.07 -0.92 0.59
CA ILE A 24 9.43 -1.67 -0.62
C ILE A 24 9.22 -3.16 -0.32
N ALA A 25 8.27 -3.81 -0.99
CA ALA A 25 8.07 -5.25 -0.88
C ALA A 25 9.07 -6.04 -1.72
N GLU A 26 9.21 -5.69 -3.00
CA GLU A 26 10.06 -6.43 -3.92
C GLU A 26 10.68 -5.48 -4.96
N ILE A 27 11.89 -5.81 -5.38
CA ILE A 27 12.61 -5.13 -6.46
C ILE A 27 12.72 -6.10 -7.63
N ASP A 28 12.02 -5.79 -8.70
CA ASP A 28 12.04 -6.55 -9.94
C ASP A 28 13.32 -6.19 -10.71
N PRO A 29 14.06 -7.15 -11.29
CA PRO A 29 15.29 -6.89 -12.06
C PRO A 29 15.08 -5.96 -13.28
N LYS A 30 13.82 -5.71 -13.68
CA LYS A 30 13.45 -4.76 -14.73
C LYS A 30 13.35 -3.31 -14.23
N GLY A 31 13.68 -3.05 -12.97
CA GLY A 31 13.60 -1.72 -12.35
C GLY A 31 12.20 -1.32 -11.89
N LYS A 32 11.29 -2.30 -11.71
CA LYS A 32 9.99 -2.06 -11.10
C LYS A 32 10.08 -2.31 -9.60
N PHE A 33 9.43 -1.44 -8.83
CA PHE A 33 9.34 -1.57 -7.39
C PHE A 33 7.91 -1.90 -7.02
N SER A 34 7.72 -3.01 -6.32
CA SER A 34 6.44 -3.34 -5.69
C SER A 34 6.39 -2.64 -4.34
N LEU A 35 5.42 -1.74 -4.16
CA LEU A 35 5.31 -0.89 -2.97
C LEU A 35 4.06 -1.26 -2.18
N VAL A 36 4.18 -1.23 -0.85
CA VAL A 36 3.07 -1.47 0.08
C VAL A 36 2.91 -0.25 0.98
N PRO A 37 1.70 0.28 1.18
CA PRO A 37 1.51 1.42 2.09
C PRO A 37 1.78 1.03 3.54
N VAL A 38 2.38 1.94 4.32
CA VAL A 38 2.60 1.74 5.75
C VAL A 38 1.44 2.34 6.54
N LEU A 39 0.88 1.59 7.49
CA LEU A 39 -0.15 2.06 8.42
C LEU A 39 0.48 2.96 9.49
N ALA A 40 -0.35 3.76 10.18
CA ALA A 40 0.13 4.73 11.17
C ALA A 40 0.96 4.09 12.30
N ASP A 41 0.71 2.82 12.62
CA ASP A 41 1.44 2.03 13.61
C ASP A 41 2.72 1.37 13.05
N GLY A 42 3.16 1.73 11.85
CA GLY A 42 4.36 1.18 11.21
C GLY A 42 4.18 -0.22 10.61
N THR A 43 2.95 -0.72 10.53
CA THR A 43 2.63 -2.05 10.01
C THR A 43 2.16 -1.97 8.56
N VAL A 44 2.43 -3.00 7.75
CA VAL A 44 1.95 -3.06 6.36
C VAL A 44 0.66 -3.88 6.26
N PRO A 45 -0.39 -3.42 5.53
CA PRO A 45 -1.63 -4.15 5.37
C PRO A 45 -1.41 -5.33 4.42
N GLY A 46 -1.65 -6.55 4.91
CA GLY A 46 -1.52 -7.79 4.11
C GLY A 46 -0.31 -8.68 4.47
N LYS A 47 0.44 -8.37 5.54
CA LYS A 47 1.42 -9.31 6.13
C LYS A 47 0.81 -10.28 7.16
N GLU A 48 -0.51 -10.33 7.30
CA GLU A 48 -1.18 -11.44 8.00
C GLU A 48 -1.75 -12.43 6.97
N ALA A 49 -1.43 -13.71 7.15
CA ALA A 49 -1.78 -14.89 6.36
C ALA A 49 -0.94 -15.16 5.09
N GLY A 50 0.26 -15.70 5.33
CA GLY A 50 0.94 -16.61 4.41
C GLY A 50 1.45 -17.81 5.20
N GLU A 51 0.56 -18.80 5.37
CA GLU A 51 0.94 -20.20 5.15
C GLU A 51 0.88 -20.46 3.63
#